data_AF-A0A1G3YWX6-F1
#
_entry.id   AF-A0A1G3YWX6-F1
#
_cell.length_a   1.000
_cell.length_b   1.000
_cell.length_c   1.000
_cell.angle_alpha   90.00
_cell.angle_beta   90.00
_cell.angle_gamma   90.00
#
_symmetry.space_group_name_H-M   'P 1'
#
loop_
_entity.id
_entity.type
_entity.pdbx_description
1 polymer ?
#
loop_
_entity_poly.entity_id
_entity_poly.type
_entity_poly.pdbx_seq_one_letter_code
_entity_poly.pdbx_strand_id
1 'polypeptide(L)'
;MLSFLSALPVPIISLTLFLRGFPETAGTPLPASSLPWVAAMVFLGFGFAYDATLRIANPIVFAIASIFVSLLAQGTVVALGVLVHRDFFSAIFQNLVAYLGLFLFWFYSHPVNRPQLRFLSHAGYGIFILFSQWIIMMGYAIVTRSEPRPIEALIYNSYNGFLDVFIIVISRGLLLRSRKTLTVGSEGVAVDGKAADYFLGKGSKALLLDFLEAEDHQLSCAAIQSQTFLKRSRNQGTASVICTGCDPMDTKATLCAAYRRTYNRIHELKKLLEFLEIGTIIPPKNKMRILSQGWKLMLFEGVRIERRNAPSPDRHPKLRPADGTGA
;
A
#
# COMPACT_ATOMS: atom_id res chain seq x y z
N MET A 1 16.13 -9.88 -5.79
CA MET A 1 16.90 -9.00 -4.88
C MET A 1 16.39 -9.10 -3.45
N LEU A 2 15.08 -8.92 -3.19
CA LEU A 2 14.48 -9.09 -1.86
C LEU A 2 14.62 -10.50 -1.25
N SER A 3 14.47 -11.55 -2.07
CA SER A 3 14.69 -12.96 -1.69
C SER A 3 16.14 -13.27 -1.26
N PHE A 4 17.11 -12.48 -1.72
CA PHE A 4 18.51 -12.60 -1.31
C PHE A 4 18.79 -11.84 0.00
N LEU A 5 18.02 -10.78 0.28
CA LEU A 5 18.16 -10.00 1.51
C LEU A 5 17.62 -10.75 2.75
N SER A 6 16.69 -11.68 2.56
CA SER A 6 16.20 -12.55 3.63
C SER A 6 17.16 -13.70 3.96
N ALA A 7 18.02 -14.09 3.01
CA ALA A 7 19.05 -15.10 3.22
C ALA A 7 20.29 -14.51 3.93
N LEU A 8 20.42 -13.17 4.02
CA LEU A 8 21.60 -12.46 4.56
C LEU A 8 22.05 -12.80 5.99
N PRO A 9 21.23 -13.33 6.92
CA PRO A 9 21.72 -13.72 8.23
C PRO A 9 22.85 -14.76 8.13
N VAL A 10 22.81 -15.64 7.12
CA VAL A 10 23.83 -16.68 6.89
C VAL A 10 25.21 -16.09 6.53
N PRO A 11 25.37 -15.25 5.49
CA PRO A 11 26.66 -14.65 5.15
C PRO A 11 27.13 -13.62 6.17
N ILE A 12 26.25 -12.98 6.95
CA ILE A 12 26.67 -12.12 8.07
C ILE A 12 27.30 -12.97 9.18
N ILE A 13 26.70 -14.12 9.52
CA ILE A 13 27.34 -15.10 10.40
C ILE A 13 28.67 -15.52 9.78
N SER A 14 28.72 -15.92 8.51
CA SER A 14 29.97 -16.39 7.90
C SER A 14 31.06 -15.33 7.75
N LEU A 15 30.70 -14.06 7.55
CA LEU A 15 31.63 -12.93 7.53
C LEU A 15 32.16 -12.60 8.93
N THR A 16 31.30 -12.63 9.95
CA THR A 16 31.75 -12.47 11.35
C THR A 16 32.67 -13.63 11.76
N LEU A 17 32.43 -14.85 11.26
CA LEU A 17 33.32 -15.98 11.45
C LEU A 17 34.66 -15.83 10.72
N PHE A 18 34.66 -15.26 9.51
CA PHE A 18 35.87 -14.98 8.74
C PHE A 18 36.75 -13.91 9.41
N LEU A 19 36.14 -12.83 9.90
CA LEU A 19 36.85 -11.71 10.52
C LEU A 19 37.46 -12.05 11.89
N ARG A 20 36.94 -13.07 12.58
CA ARG A 20 37.37 -13.40 13.93
C ARG A 20 38.67 -14.21 13.99
N GLY A 21 39.08 -14.81 12.86
CA GLY A 21 40.13 -15.82 12.82
C GLY A 21 39.71 -17.04 13.64
N PHE A 22 39.52 -18.19 13.00
CA PHE A 22 39.25 -19.39 13.77
C PHE A 22 40.45 -19.67 14.69
N PRO A 23 40.26 -19.84 16.00
CA PRO A 23 41.30 -20.44 16.80
C PRO A 23 41.55 -21.84 16.21
N GLU A 24 42.79 -22.12 15.81
CA GLU A 24 43.24 -23.40 15.22
C GLU A 24 42.92 -24.63 16.10
N THR A 25 42.43 -24.40 17.33
CA THR A 25 42.19 -25.40 18.37
C THR A 25 40.80 -26.04 18.34
N ALA A 26 39.86 -25.56 17.53
CA ALA A 26 38.60 -26.28 17.34
C ALA A 26 38.82 -27.36 16.28
N GLY A 27 38.87 -28.63 16.69
CA GLY A 27 39.10 -29.81 15.83
C GLY A 27 37.99 -30.08 14.80
N THR A 28 37.56 -29.05 14.07
CA THR A 28 36.59 -29.17 12.98
C THR A 28 37.24 -29.86 11.79
N PRO A 29 36.61 -30.89 11.21
CA PRO A 29 37.16 -31.66 10.08
C PRO A 29 37.21 -30.90 8.76
N LEU A 30 36.78 -29.63 8.73
CA LEU A 30 36.73 -28.80 7.53
C LEU A 30 37.91 -27.82 7.53
N PRO A 31 38.70 -27.75 6.44
CA PRO A 31 39.76 -26.75 6.34
C PRO A 31 39.14 -25.34 6.35
N ALA A 32 39.70 -24.43 7.14
CA ALA A 32 39.19 -23.07 7.34
C ALA A 32 38.97 -22.28 6.03
N SER A 33 39.72 -22.63 4.98
CA SER A 33 39.59 -22.05 3.63
C SER A 33 38.30 -22.44 2.88
N SER A 34 37.64 -23.53 3.29
CA SER A 34 36.43 -24.04 2.64
C SER A 34 35.12 -23.46 3.23
N LEU A 35 35.18 -22.97 4.47
CA LEU A 35 34.02 -22.45 5.20
C LEU A 35 33.28 -21.29 4.50
N PRO A 36 33.97 -20.30 3.89
CA PRO A 36 33.32 -19.22 3.16
C PRO A 36 32.52 -19.71 1.95
N TRP A 37 33.00 -20.74 1.27
CA TRP A 37 32.33 -21.33 0.12
C TRP A 37 31.09 -22.12 0.53
N VAL A 38 31.19 -22.92 1.60
CA VAL A 38 30.04 -23.63 2.17
C VAL A 38 28.96 -22.64 2.61
N ALA A 39 29.35 -21.58 3.32
CA ALA A 39 28.48 -20.49 3.70
C ALA A 39 27.79 -19.80 2.52
N ALA A 40 28.55 -19.47 1.47
CA ALA A 40 28.01 -18.85 0.27
C ALA A 40 27.02 -19.77 -0.46
N MET A 41 27.30 -21.08 -0.54
CA MET A 41 26.40 -22.05 -1.15
C MET A 41 25.12 -22.23 -0.34
N VAL A 42 25.20 -22.26 0.99
CA VAL A 42 24.03 -22.27 1.88
C VAL A 42 23.20 -21.00 1.72
N PHE A 43 23.85 -19.83 1.65
CA PHE A 43 23.20 -18.54 1.40
C PHE A 43 22.46 -18.53 0.06
N LEU A 44 23.12 -18.94 -1.02
CA LEU A 44 22.51 -19.02 -2.35
C LEU A 44 21.36 -20.03 -2.36
N GLY A 45 21.53 -21.18 -1.72
CA GLY A 45 20.49 -22.20 -1.58
C GLY A 45 19.22 -21.65 -0.92
N PHE A 46 19.36 -20.94 0.20
CA PHE A 46 18.22 -20.28 0.85
C PHE A 46 17.64 -19.13 0.02
N GLY A 47 18.50 -18.33 -0.63
CA GLY A 47 18.05 -17.26 -1.53
C GLY A 47 17.18 -17.80 -2.67
N PHE A 48 17.60 -18.90 -3.31
CA PHE A 48 16.82 -19.59 -4.34
C PHE A 48 15.54 -20.23 -3.78
N ALA A 49 15.61 -20.87 -2.60
CA ALA A 49 14.44 -21.45 -1.96
C ALA A 49 13.38 -20.38 -1.64
N TYR A 50 13.77 -19.25 -1.06
CA TYR A 50 12.86 -18.14 -0.81
C TYR A 50 12.31 -17.54 -2.11
N ASP A 51 13.14 -17.36 -3.14
CA ASP A 51 12.67 -16.89 -4.44
C ASP A 51 11.63 -17.84 -5.05
N ALA A 52 11.85 -19.15 -4.94
CA ALA A 52 10.89 -20.15 -5.38
C ALA A 52 9.57 -20.06 -4.59
N THR A 53 9.62 -19.87 -3.27
CA THR A 53 8.39 -19.69 -2.47
C THR A 53 7.59 -18.46 -2.88
N LEU A 54 8.25 -17.34 -3.21
CA LEU A 54 7.56 -16.11 -3.62
C LEU A 54 6.77 -16.26 -4.93
N ARG A 55 7.13 -17.23 -5.78
CA ARG A 55 6.45 -17.52 -7.04
C ARG A 55 5.21 -18.40 -6.87
N ILE A 56 4.98 -18.95 -5.68
CA ILE A 56 3.81 -19.78 -5.40
C ILE A 56 2.57 -18.89 -5.30
N ALA A 57 1.61 -19.09 -6.22
CA ALA A 57 0.38 -18.30 -6.26
C ALA A 57 -0.65 -18.70 -5.19
N ASN A 58 -0.64 -19.97 -4.75
CA ASN A 58 -1.59 -20.46 -3.76
C ASN A 58 -1.12 -20.07 -2.33
N PRO A 59 -1.94 -19.35 -1.53
CA PRO A 59 -1.54 -18.85 -0.21
C PRO A 59 -1.25 -19.95 0.80
N ILE A 60 -1.96 -21.08 0.73
CA ILE A 60 -1.78 -22.21 1.65
C ILE A 60 -0.46 -22.91 1.33
N VAL A 61 -0.21 -23.22 0.05
CA VAL A 61 1.04 -23.84 -0.39
C VAL A 61 2.22 -22.91 -0.12
N PHE A 62 2.05 -21.60 -0.36
CA PHE A 62 3.03 -20.59 -0.01
C PHE A 62 3.35 -20.65 1.48
N ALA A 63 2.34 -20.61 2.37
CA ALA A 63 2.55 -20.66 3.81
C ALA A 63 3.29 -21.93 4.25
N ILE A 64 2.89 -23.11 3.76
CA ILE A 64 3.53 -24.39 4.11
C ILE A 64 4.98 -24.42 3.63
N ALA A 65 5.24 -24.10 2.37
CA ALA A 65 6.58 -24.10 1.80
C ALA A 65 7.49 -23.07 2.52
N SER A 66 6.93 -21.90 2.81
CA SER A 66 7.64 -20.83 3.50
C SER A 66 7.99 -21.22 4.95
N ILE A 67 7.07 -21.83 5.68
CA ILE A 67 7.33 -22.38 7.03
C ILE A 67 8.44 -23.44 6.96
N PHE A 68 8.35 -24.37 6.01
CA PHE A 68 9.35 -25.43 5.85
C PHE A 68 10.75 -24.86 5.57
N VAL A 69 10.88 -23.93 4.61
CA VAL A 69 12.15 -23.28 4.29
C VAL A 69 12.68 -22.49 5.49
N SER A 70 11.81 -21.79 6.22
CA SER A 70 12.19 -21.06 7.45
C SER A 70 12.71 -21.98 8.55
N LEU A 71 12.05 -23.12 8.79
CA LEU A 71 12.49 -24.12 9.76
C LEU A 71 13.85 -24.72 9.37
N LEU A 72 14.06 -25.03 8.08
CA LEU A 72 15.33 -25.52 7.57
C LEU A 72 16.45 -24.48 7.77
N ALA A 73 16.15 -23.20 7.49
CA ALA A 73 17.08 -22.09 7.69
C ALA A 73 17.42 -21.88 9.16
N GLN A 74 16.43 -21.94 10.05
CA GLN A 74 16.64 -21.87 11.50
C GLN A 74 17.47 -23.05 12.01
N GLY A 75 17.16 -24.28 11.59
CA GLY A 75 17.93 -25.47 11.94
C GLY A 75 19.39 -25.35 11.49
N THR A 76 19.62 -24.78 10.30
CA THR A 76 20.97 -24.53 9.78
C THR A 76 21.70 -23.46 10.60
N VAL A 77 21.04 -22.35 10.93
CA VAL A 77 21.60 -21.30 11.79
C VAL A 77 21.93 -21.82 13.18
N VAL A 78 21.08 -22.66 13.77
CA VAL A 78 21.33 -23.29 15.07
C VAL A 78 22.50 -24.28 14.98
N ALA A 79 22.51 -25.15 13.98
CA ALA A 79 23.59 -26.13 13.80
C ALA A 79 24.95 -25.46 13.60
N LEU A 80 25.02 -24.42 12.76
CA LEU A 80 26.24 -23.63 12.57
C LEU A 80 26.54 -22.75 13.80
N GLY A 81 25.52 -22.21 14.46
CA GLY A 81 25.66 -21.37 15.63
C GLY A 81 26.25 -22.11 16.83
N VAL A 82 25.73 -23.30 17.14
CA VAL A 82 26.24 -24.15 18.24
C VAL A 82 27.71 -24.51 18.02
N LEU A 83 28.12 -24.74 16.77
CA LEU A 83 29.49 -25.11 16.45
C LEU A 83 30.46 -23.92 16.40
N VAL A 84 29.95 -22.69 16.21
CA VAL A 84 30.82 -21.57 15.84
C VAL A 84 30.57 -20.26 16.60
N HIS A 85 29.34 -19.90 16.97
CA HIS A 85 29.05 -18.60 17.59
C HIS A 85 28.04 -18.67 18.74
N ARG A 86 28.46 -18.19 19.92
CA ARG A 86 27.64 -18.17 21.15
C ARG A 86 26.34 -17.36 21.01
N ASP A 87 26.35 -16.28 20.24
CA ASP A 87 25.19 -15.38 20.07
C ASP A 87 24.33 -15.73 18.83
N PHE A 88 24.09 -17.02 18.57
CA PHE A 88 23.29 -17.47 17.41
C PHE A 88 21.79 -17.12 17.50
N PHE A 89 21.29 -16.82 18.70
CA PHE A 89 19.89 -16.40 18.92
C PHE A 89 19.51 -15.14 18.15
N SER A 90 20.43 -14.18 18.00
CA SER A 90 20.20 -12.98 17.20
C SER A 90 19.95 -13.30 15.72
N ALA A 91 20.64 -14.31 15.19
CA ALA A 91 20.45 -14.74 13.80
C ALA A 91 19.12 -15.48 13.58
N ILE A 92 18.65 -16.26 14.57
CA ILE A 92 17.31 -16.86 14.54
C ILE A 92 16.25 -15.75 14.46
N PHE A 93 16.36 -14.75 15.32
CA PHE A 93 15.41 -13.65 15.37
C PHE A 93 15.41 -12.81 14.08
N GLN A 94 16.60 -12.51 13.55
CA GLN A 94 16.78 -11.87 12.25
C GLN A 94 16.09 -12.64 11.11
N ASN A 95 16.25 -13.97 11.09
CA ASN A 95 15.61 -14.82 10.09
C ASN A 95 14.07 -14.80 10.22
N LEU A 96 13.54 -14.85 11.44
CA LEU A 96 12.09 -14.72 11.68
C LEU A 96 11.53 -13.39 11.16
N VAL A 97 12.24 -12.28 11.42
CA VAL A 97 11.83 -10.94 10.98
C VAL A 97 11.93 -10.81 9.46
N ALA A 98 13.02 -11.31 8.86
CA ALA A 98 13.18 -11.36 7.41
C ALA A 98 12.07 -12.18 6.72
N TYR A 99 11.74 -13.34 7.29
CA TYR A 99 10.65 -14.19 6.85
C TYR A 99 9.31 -13.47 6.89
N LEU A 100 9.03 -12.77 7.99
CA LEU A 100 7.80 -12.01 8.11
C LEU A 100 7.74 -10.86 7.10
N GLY A 101 8.86 -10.18 6.83
CA GLY A 101 8.95 -9.20 5.76
C GLY A 101 8.63 -9.79 4.39
N LEU A 102 9.16 -10.97 4.06
CA LEU A 102 8.82 -11.69 2.83
C LEU A 102 7.35 -12.09 2.76
N PHE A 103 6.78 -12.55 3.88
CA PHE A 103 5.36 -12.87 3.97
C PHE A 103 4.50 -11.65 3.65
N LEU A 104 4.78 -10.49 4.26
CA LEU A 104 4.10 -9.23 3.95
C LEU A 104 4.27 -8.84 2.47
N PHE A 105 5.46 -9.04 1.90
CA PHE A 105 5.75 -8.75 0.49
C PHE A 105 4.97 -9.66 -0.47
N TRP A 106 4.79 -10.94 -0.13
CA TRP A 106 3.97 -11.85 -0.93
C TRP A 106 2.52 -11.37 -1.00
N PHE A 107 1.93 -10.97 0.15
CA PHE A 107 0.59 -10.38 0.20
C PHE A 107 0.49 -9.04 -0.54
N TYR A 108 1.57 -8.26 -0.55
CA TYR A 108 1.64 -7.03 -1.33
C TYR A 108 1.64 -7.29 -2.85
N SER A 109 2.18 -8.41 -3.29
CA SER A 109 2.32 -8.75 -4.71
C SER A 109 1.10 -9.51 -5.28
N HIS A 110 0.35 -10.21 -4.44
CA HIS A 110 -0.78 -11.06 -4.85
C HIS A 110 -2.15 -10.39 -4.64
N PRO A 111 -3.18 -10.75 -5.41
CA PRO A 111 -4.53 -10.21 -5.21
C PRO A 111 -5.13 -10.76 -3.91
N VAL A 112 -5.34 -9.89 -2.93
CA VAL A 112 -5.89 -10.24 -1.62
C VAL A 112 -6.94 -9.20 -1.22
N ASN A 113 -7.89 -9.61 -0.37
CA ASN A 113 -8.96 -8.77 0.12
C ASN A 113 -8.41 -7.56 0.91
N ARG A 114 -8.99 -6.39 0.69
CA ARG A 114 -8.55 -5.12 1.32
C ARG A 114 -8.55 -5.13 2.85
N PRO A 115 -9.56 -5.68 3.55
CA PRO A 115 -9.54 -5.73 5.01
C PRO A 115 -8.34 -6.52 5.54
N GLN A 116 -7.95 -7.60 4.85
CA GLN A 116 -6.78 -8.39 5.19
C GLN A 116 -5.49 -7.61 4.96
N LEU A 117 -5.37 -6.88 3.84
CA LEU A 117 -4.21 -6.00 3.59
C LEU A 117 -4.07 -4.91 4.66
N ARG A 118 -5.19 -4.33 5.11
CA ARG A 118 -5.20 -3.32 6.18
C ARG A 118 -4.76 -3.93 7.52
N PHE A 119 -5.32 -5.09 7.88
CA PHE A 119 -4.91 -5.83 9.07
C PHE A 119 -3.42 -6.18 9.06
N LEU A 120 -2.92 -6.75 7.95
CA LEU A 120 -1.51 -7.09 7.78
C LEU A 120 -0.60 -5.86 7.85
N SER A 121 -1.04 -4.72 7.32
CA SER A 121 -0.30 -3.46 7.46
C SER A 121 -0.17 -3.02 8.92
N HIS A 122 -1.27 -3.06 9.70
CA HIS A 122 -1.23 -2.73 11.12
C HIS A 122 -0.38 -3.71 11.93
N ALA A 123 -0.50 -5.01 11.65
CA ALA A 123 0.38 -6.02 12.24
C ALA A 123 1.85 -5.75 11.90
N GLY A 124 2.15 -5.39 10.66
CA GLY A 124 3.49 -5.02 10.21
C GLY A 124 4.06 -3.79 10.95
N TYR A 125 3.25 -2.75 11.18
CA TYR A 125 3.67 -1.61 12.03
C TYR A 125 3.91 -2.02 13.49
N GLY A 126 3.08 -2.91 14.05
CA GLY A 126 3.30 -3.44 15.39
C GLY A 126 4.63 -4.19 15.51
N ILE A 127 4.95 -5.00 14.49
CA ILE A 127 6.22 -5.74 14.44
C ILE A 127 7.40 -4.81 14.25
N PHE A 128 7.28 -3.79 13.39
CA PHE A 128 8.28 -2.72 13.27
C PHE A 128 8.58 -2.10 14.63
N ILE A 129 7.56 -1.64 15.38
CA ILE A 129 7.78 -1.01 16.70
C ILE A 129 8.50 -1.96 17.67
N LEU A 130 8.06 -3.22 17.75
CA LEU A 130 8.69 -4.21 18.63
C LEU A 130 10.14 -4.50 18.21
N PHE A 131 10.40 -4.57 16.90
CA PHE A 131 11.72 -4.83 16.36
C PHE A 131 12.66 -3.65 16.55
N SER A 132 12.23 -2.41 16.28
CA SER A 132 13.00 -1.21 16.58
C SER A 132 13.37 -1.12 18.06
N GLN A 133 12.42 -1.39 18.96
CA GLN A 133 12.68 -1.40 20.41
C GLN A 133 13.74 -2.45 20.77
N TRP A 134 13.65 -3.64 20.17
CA TRP A 134 14.65 -4.69 20.36
C TRP A 134 16.04 -4.27 19.85
N ILE A 135 16.13 -3.65 18.67
CA ILE A 135 17.40 -3.13 18.13
C ILE A 135 18.03 -2.12 19.10
N ILE A 136 17.23 -1.19 19.64
CA ILE A 136 17.69 -0.20 20.63
C ILE A 136 18.21 -0.88 21.90
N MET A 137 17.44 -1.84 22.45
CA MET A 137 17.83 -2.58 23.64
C MET A 137 19.13 -3.38 23.43
N MET A 138 19.27 -4.05 22.29
CA MET A 138 20.48 -4.80 21.96
C MET A 138 21.67 -3.88 21.71
N GLY A 139 21.46 -2.73 21.07
CA GLY A 139 22.49 -1.70 20.91
C GLY A 139 23.03 -1.22 22.26
N TYR A 140 22.14 -0.91 23.20
CA TYR A 140 22.52 -0.53 24.57
C TYR A 140 23.26 -1.66 25.29
N ALA A 141 22.76 -2.90 25.20
CA ALA A 141 23.38 -4.06 25.82
C ALA A 141 24.80 -4.31 25.28
N ILE A 142 25.04 -4.08 23.99
CA ILE A 142 26.38 -4.24 23.39
C ILE A 142 27.35 -3.16 23.87
N VAL A 143 26.93 -1.90 23.94
CA VAL A 143 27.78 -0.78 24.39
C VAL A 143 28.18 -0.93 25.85
N THR A 144 27.34 -1.57 26.67
CA THR A 144 27.56 -1.78 28.11
C THR A 144 28.28 -3.08 28.46
N ARG A 145 28.67 -3.90 27.47
CA ARG A 145 29.47 -5.13 27.68
C ARG A 145 30.91 -4.82 28.08
N SER A 146 31.51 -5.72 28.84
CA SER A 146 32.93 -5.66 29.26
C SER A 146 33.92 -5.79 28.09
N GLU A 147 33.54 -6.47 27.02
CA GLU A 147 34.31 -6.58 25.76
C GLU A 147 33.51 -5.94 24.61
N PRO A 148 33.65 -4.63 24.38
CA PRO A 148 32.93 -3.96 23.31
C PRO A 148 33.40 -4.46 21.93
N ARG A 149 32.46 -4.84 21.07
CA ARG A 149 32.72 -5.32 19.70
C ARG A 149 32.06 -4.42 18.67
N PRO A 150 32.63 -3.24 18.42
CA PRO A 150 31.96 -2.19 17.65
C PRO A 150 31.70 -2.59 16.19
N ILE A 151 32.61 -3.35 15.56
CA ILE A 151 32.47 -3.76 14.15
C ILE A 151 31.34 -4.79 13.99
N GLU A 152 31.30 -5.84 14.82
CA GLU A 152 30.22 -6.82 14.82
C GLU A 152 28.87 -6.14 15.05
N ALA A 153 28.81 -5.26 16.06
CA ALA A 153 27.62 -4.49 16.38
C ALA A 153 27.13 -3.62 15.21
N LEU A 154 28.05 -2.94 14.53
CA LEU A 154 27.73 -2.11 13.37
C LEU A 154 27.13 -2.95 12.24
N ILE A 155 27.71 -4.12 11.93
CA ILE A 155 27.21 -5.02 10.89
C ILE A 155 25.80 -5.52 11.25
N TYR A 156 25.61 -6.01 12.48
CA TYR A 156 24.31 -6.51 12.93
C TYR A 156 23.23 -5.42 12.94
N ASN A 157 23.53 -4.24 13.48
CA ASN A 157 22.56 -3.15 13.56
C ASN A 157 22.26 -2.55 12.19
N SER A 158 23.23 -2.49 11.27
CA SER A 158 22.98 -2.05 9.89
C SER A 158 22.03 -3.01 9.19
N TYR A 159 22.24 -4.32 9.34
CA TYR A 159 21.34 -5.32 8.78
C TYR A 159 19.94 -5.28 9.40
N ASN A 160 19.86 -5.19 10.73
CA ASN A 160 18.58 -5.06 11.42
C ASN A 160 17.84 -3.79 11.01
N GLY A 161 18.54 -2.65 10.91
CA GLY A 161 17.96 -1.39 10.44
C GLY A 161 17.42 -1.50 9.01
N PHE A 162 18.13 -2.22 8.13
CA PHE A 162 17.62 -2.52 6.79
C PHE A 162 16.33 -3.36 6.82
N LEU A 163 16.28 -4.43 7.62
CA LEU A 163 15.07 -5.25 7.79
C LEU A 163 13.90 -4.43 8.34
N ASP A 164 14.18 -3.55 9.30
CA ASP A 164 13.18 -2.68 9.91
C ASP A 164 12.60 -1.67 8.90
N VAL A 165 13.47 -1.02 8.12
CA VAL A 165 13.10 -0.15 6.98
C VAL A 165 12.29 -0.93 5.94
N PHE A 166 12.67 -2.17 5.64
CA PHE A 166 11.93 -3.01 4.72
C PHE A 166 10.51 -3.30 5.22
N ILE A 167 10.34 -3.65 6.50
CA ILE A 167 9.03 -3.92 7.11
C ILE A 167 8.13 -2.68 7.09
N ILE A 168 8.65 -1.50 7.44
CA ILE A 168 7.82 -0.28 7.42
C ILE A 168 7.41 0.11 6.00
N VAL A 169 8.33 0.00 5.03
CA VAL A 169 8.03 0.29 3.62
C VAL A 169 6.97 -0.66 3.08
N ILE A 170 7.09 -1.97 3.31
CA ILE A 170 6.11 -2.93 2.81
C ILE A 170 4.76 -2.79 3.53
N SER A 171 4.77 -2.54 4.84
CA SER A 171 3.56 -2.29 5.63
C SER A 171 2.84 -1.03 5.14
N ARG A 172 3.59 0.02 4.78
CA ARG A 172 3.03 1.22 4.17
C ARG A 172 2.46 0.93 2.79
N GLY A 173 3.16 0.14 1.97
CA GLY A 173 2.69 -0.32 0.67
C GLY A 173 1.35 -1.07 0.76
N LEU A 174 1.24 -2.01 1.71
CA LEU A 174 0.00 -2.73 2.02
C LEU A 174 -1.14 -1.80 2.43
N LEU A 175 -0.86 -0.82 3.29
CA LEU A 175 -1.87 0.17 3.70
C LEU A 175 -2.40 0.95 2.50
N LEU A 176 -1.50 1.43 1.65
CA LEU A 176 -1.86 2.20 0.47
C LEU A 176 -2.67 1.34 -0.52
N ARG A 177 -2.28 0.08 -0.73
CA ARG A 177 -3.00 -0.86 -1.59
C ARG A 177 -4.36 -1.29 -1.02
N SER A 178 -4.53 -1.24 0.31
CA SER A 178 -5.84 -1.49 0.96
C SER A 178 -6.87 -0.38 0.70
N ARG A 179 -6.43 0.80 0.23
CA ARG A 179 -7.30 1.94 -0.05
C ARG A 179 -7.94 1.82 -1.43
N LYS A 180 -9.17 2.33 -1.58
CA LYS A 180 -9.79 2.52 -2.89
C LYS A 180 -9.25 3.79 -3.53
N THR A 181 -9.00 3.74 -4.83
CA THR A 181 -8.55 4.93 -5.57
C THR A 181 -9.64 5.38 -6.51
N LEU A 182 -10.15 6.59 -6.31
CA LEU A 182 -11.05 7.27 -7.22
C LEU A 182 -10.22 8.20 -8.11
N THR A 183 -9.98 7.79 -9.35
CA THR A 183 -9.26 8.60 -10.33
C THR A 183 -10.25 9.44 -11.12
N VAL A 184 -10.04 10.75 -11.12
CA VAL A 184 -10.86 11.73 -11.84
C VAL A 184 -10.00 12.38 -12.92
N GLY A 185 -10.41 12.26 -14.18
CA GLY A 185 -9.73 12.88 -15.32
C GLY A 185 -10.72 13.41 -16.37
N SER A 186 -10.18 14.03 -17.42
CA SER A 186 -10.95 14.54 -18.55
C SER A 186 -11.70 13.43 -19.31
N GLU A 187 -11.10 12.25 -19.40
CA GLU A 187 -11.69 11.07 -20.05
C GLU A 187 -12.79 10.44 -19.20
N GLY A 188 -12.68 10.52 -17.87
CA GLY A 188 -13.77 10.14 -16.98
C GLY A 188 -13.40 9.79 -15.56
N VAL A 189 -14.26 9.00 -14.92
CA VAL A 189 -14.10 8.57 -13.53
C VAL A 189 -13.76 7.09 -13.53
N ALA A 190 -12.67 6.74 -12.86
CA ALA A 190 -12.24 5.36 -12.67
C ALA A 190 -12.12 5.03 -11.19
N VAL A 191 -12.47 3.79 -10.84
CA VAL A 191 -12.34 3.24 -9.49
C VAL A 191 -11.35 2.10 -9.57
N ASP A 192 -10.23 2.24 -8.86
CA ASP A 192 -9.12 1.27 -8.86
C ASP A 192 -8.61 0.95 -10.28
N GLY A 193 -8.52 1.98 -11.12
CA GLY A 193 -8.09 1.87 -12.50
C GLY A 193 -9.14 1.32 -13.48
N LYS A 194 -10.32 0.92 -13.00
CA LYS A 194 -11.44 0.46 -13.86
C LYS A 194 -12.39 1.62 -14.13
N ALA A 195 -12.77 1.83 -15.39
CA ALA A 195 -13.73 2.86 -15.76
C ALA A 195 -15.07 2.63 -15.04
N ALA A 196 -15.54 3.64 -14.29
CA ALA A 196 -16.82 3.63 -13.58
C ALA A 196 -17.93 4.35 -14.35
N ASP A 197 -17.60 4.94 -15.50
CA ASP A 197 -18.50 5.72 -16.35
C ASP A 197 -19.78 4.94 -16.74
N TYR A 198 -19.67 3.63 -16.97
CA TYR A 198 -20.81 2.77 -17.31
C TYR A 198 -21.82 2.68 -16.15
N PHE A 199 -21.33 2.58 -14.90
CA PHE A 199 -22.18 2.45 -13.71
C PHE A 199 -22.74 3.79 -13.24
N LEU A 200 -21.94 4.85 -13.31
CA LEU A 200 -22.36 6.20 -12.88
C LEU A 200 -23.35 6.84 -13.87
N GLY A 201 -23.25 6.53 -15.16
CA GLY A 201 -23.98 7.24 -16.19
C GLY A 201 -23.56 8.71 -16.31
N LYS A 202 -23.93 9.37 -17.41
CA LYS A 202 -23.48 10.76 -17.69
C LYS A 202 -23.95 11.77 -16.63
N GLY A 203 -25.16 11.60 -16.12
CA GLY A 203 -25.76 12.50 -15.13
C GLY A 203 -25.10 12.42 -13.76
N SER A 204 -24.95 11.21 -13.21
CA SER A 204 -24.37 11.02 -11.88
C SER A 204 -22.86 11.24 -11.89
N LYS A 205 -22.17 10.96 -13.01
CA LYS A 205 -20.77 11.36 -13.23
C LYS A 205 -20.58 12.87 -13.10
N ALA A 206 -21.36 13.65 -13.84
CA ALA A 206 -21.27 15.12 -13.77
C ALA A 206 -21.54 15.63 -12.34
N LEU A 207 -22.60 15.12 -11.72
CA LEU A 207 -22.95 15.49 -10.35
C LEU A 207 -21.85 15.13 -9.34
N LEU A 208 -21.21 13.97 -9.49
CA LEU A 208 -20.09 13.56 -8.66
C LEU A 208 -18.89 14.50 -8.82
N LEU A 209 -18.56 14.89 -10.05
CA LEU A 209 -17.49 15.85 -10.31
C LEU A 209 -17.79 17.20 -9.65
N ASP A 210 -19.02 17.68 -9.79
CA ASP A 210 -19.45 18.93 -9.17
C ASP A 210 -19.30 18.84 -7.62
N PHE A 211 -19.63 17.70 -7.00
CA PHE A 211 -19.41 17.48 -5.56
C PHE A 211 -17.92 17.47 -5.18
N LEU A 212 -17.05 16.91 -6.03
CA LEU A 212 -15.61 16.83 -5.78
C LEU A 212 -14.88 18.16 -6.02
N GLU A 213 -15.49 19.08 -6.76
CA GLU A 213 -14.98 20.43 -7.02
C GLU A 213 -15.50 21.46 -6.02
N ALA A 214 -16.67 21.23 -5.43
CA ALA A 214 -17.28 22.12 -4.45
C ALA A 214 -16.46 22.21 -3.15
N GLU A 215 -16.49 23.41 -2.53
CA GLU A 215 -15.93 23.63 -1.20
C GLU A 215 -16.60 22.69 -0.19
N ASP A 216 -15.79 22.06 0.66
CA ASP A 216 -16.22 21.03 1.63
C ASP A 216 -17.01 19.85 1.04
N HIS A 217 -16.93 19.66 -0.27
CA HIS A 217 -17.76 18.73 -1.04
C HIS A 217 -19.27 18.92 -0.79
N GLN A 218 -19.70 20.17 -0.65
CA GLN A 218 -21.07 20.51 -0.32
C GLN A 218 -21.74 21.27 -1.48
N LEU A 219 -22.94 20.81 -1.88
CA LEU A 219 -23.68 21.41 -2.99
C LEU A 219 -25.13 21.68 -2.60
N SER A 220 -25.56 22.94 -2.80
CA SER A 220 -26.95 23.36 -2.66
C SER A 220 -27.80 22.96 -3.87
N CYS A 221 -29.13 22.96 -3.71
CA CYS A 221 -30.04 22.64 -4.80
C CYS A 221 -29.90 23.64 -5.97
N ALA A 222 -29.68 24.92 -5.65
CA ALA A 222 -29.44 25.97 -6.62
C ALA A 222 -28.12 25.76 -7.39
N ALA A 223 -27.04 25.40 -6.68
CA ALA A 223 -25.73 25.12 -7.30
C ALA A 223 -25.83 23.95 -8.29
N ILE A 224 -26.43 22.83 -7.88
CA ILE A 224 -26.58 21.63 -8.71
C ILE A 224 -27.35 21.94 -10.00
N GLN A 225 -28.45 22.69 -9.89
CA GLN A 225 -29.23 23.03 -11.08
C GLN A 225 -28.49 24.00 -11.98
N SER A 226 -27.87 25.05 -11.45
CA SER A 226 -27.13 26.02 -12.27
C SER A 226 -26.03 25.35 -13.12
N GLN A 227 -25.27 24.43 -12.54
CA GLN A 227 -24.15 23.75 -13.21
C GLN A 227 -24.60 22.67 -14.19
N THR A 228 -25.59 21.86 -13.80
CA THR A 228 -26.15 20.83 -14.70
C THR A 228 -26.85 21.45 -15.91
N PHE A 229 -27.45 22.64 -15.73
CA PHE A 229 -28.21 23.33 -16.78
C PHE A 229 -27.32 24.13 -17.74
N LEU A 230 -26.25 24.77 -17.27
CA LEU A 230 -25.27 25.43 -18.15
C LEU A 230 -24.64 24.48 -19.18
N LYS A 231 -24.41 23.21 -18.80
CA LYS A 231 -23.91 22.17 -19.71
C LYS A 231 -24.97 21.61 -20.67
N ARG A 232 -26.26 21.73 -20.36
CA ARG A 232 -27.39 21.13 -21.13
C ARG A 232 -28.13 22.14 -22.02
N SER A 233 -28.26 23.39 -21.56
CA SER A 233 -28.94 24.48 -22.26
C SER A 233 -28.19 24.98 -23.50
N ARG A 234 -26.92 24.62 -23.66
CA ARG A 234 -26.17 24.88 -24.90
C ARG A 234 -26.67 24.05 -26.09
N ASN A 235 -27.38 22.94 -25.83
CA ASN A 235 -27.83 22.01 -26.87
C ASN A 235 -29.35 21.93 -27.07
N GLN A 236 -30.18 22.44 -26.16
CA GLN A 236 -31.63 22.42 -26.29
C GLN A 236 -32.21 23.70 -25.68
N GLY A 237 -32.72 24.60 -26.54
CA GLY A 237 -33.28 25.90 -26.18
C GLY A 237 -34.62 25.83 -25.45
N THR A 238 -34.73 25.04 -24.39
CA THR A 238 -35.93 24.98 -23.53
C THR A 238 -35.74 25.79 -22.25
N ALA A 239 -36.76 26.61 -21.97
CA ALA A 239 -36.81 27.63 -20.94
C ALA A 239 -36.53 27.10 -19.51
N SER A 240 -35.91 27.98 -18.74
CA SER A 240 -35.48 27.87 -17.35
C SER A 240 -36.56 27.39 -16.38
N VAL A 241 -36.36 26.23 -15.76
CA VAL A 241 -36.93 25.94 -14.43
C VAL A 241 -35.78 25.97 -13.44
N ILE A 242 -35.34 27.18 -13.12
CA ILE A 242 -34.39 27.43 -12.05
C ILE A 242 -35.16 27.21 -10.73
N CYS A 243 -34.50 26.69 -9.70
CA CYS A 243 -35.03 26.72 -8.32
C CYS A 243 -35.39 28.14 -7.81
N THR A 244 -35.31 29.20 -8.62
CA THR A 244 -35.77 30.56 -8.30
C THR A 244 -37.27 30.61 -7.97
N GLY A 245 -38.07 29.69 -8.50
CA GLY A 245 -39.48 29.57 -8.12
C GLY A 245 -39.72 28.89 -6.75
N CYS A 246 -38.66 28.42 -6.09
CA CYS A 246 -38.73 27.76 -4.79
C CYS A 246 -37.86 28.56 -3.81
N ASP A 247 -38.43 29.65 -3.28
CA ASP A 247 -37.74 30.44 -2.26
C ASP A 247 -37.43 29.54 -1.04
N PRO A 248 -36.16 29.42 -0.63
CA PRO A 248 -35.78 28.63 0.55
C PRO A 248 -36.42 29.10 1.85
N MET A 249 -36.94 30.34 1.91
CA MET A 249 -37.67 30.89 3.06
C MET A 249 -39.17 30.55 3.04
N ASP A 250 -39.79 30.54 1.86
CA ASP A 250 -41.27 30.45 1.74
C ASP A 250 -41.79 29.10 1.24
N THR A 251 -40.93 28.28 0.61
CA THR A 251 -41.38 27.06 -0.06
C THR A 251 -40.95 25.80 0.69
N LYS A 252 -41.92 24.97 1.12
CA LYS A 252 -41.62 23.61 1.60
C LYS A 252 -40.94 22.82 0.49
N ALA A 253 -39.73 22.31 0.76
CA ALA A 253 -38.92 21.58 -0.23
C ALA A 253 -39.67 20.45 -0.94
N THR A 254 -40.58 19.76 -0.25
CA THR A 254 -41.39 18.67 -0.81
C THR A 254 -42.35 19.10 -1.92
N LEU A 255 -42.77 20.36 -1.95
CA LEU A 255 -43.68 20.92 -2.96
C LEU A 255 -42.95 21.38 -4.23
N CYS A 256 -41.63 21.56 -4.15
CA CYS A 256 -40.83 22.03 -5.27
C CYS A 256 -40.51 20.87 -6.25
N ALA A 257 -41.08 20.90 -7.46
CA ALA A 257 -40.82 19.88 -8.49
C ALA A 257 -39.34 19.82 -8.92
N ALA A 258 -38.66 20.97 -8.90
CA ALA A 258 -37.23 21.07 -9.20
C ALA A 258 -36.39 20.35 -8.13
N TYR A 259 -36.72 20.57 -6.84
CA TYR A 259 -36.11 19.85 -5.72
C TYR A 259 -36.34 18.34 -5.81
N ARG A 260 -37.57 17.89 -6.09
CA ARG A 260 -37.89 16.45 -6.20
C ARG A 260 -37.00 15.74 -7.23
N ARG A 261 -36.75 16.38 -8.39
CA ARG A 261 -35.85 15.87 -9.42
C ARG A 261 -34.40 15.81 -8.94
N THR A 262 -33.91 16.87 -8.29
CA THR A 262 -32.56 16.91 -7.72
C THR A 262 -32.38 15.85 -6.64
N TYR A 263 -33.34 15.71 -5.73
CA TYR A 263 -33.33 14.72 -4.66
C TYR A 263 -33.24 13.29 -5.20
N ASN A 264 -34.04 12.95 -6.22
CA ASN A 264 -34.01 11.61 -6.82
C ASN A 264 -32.63 11.30 -7.44
N ARG A 265 -32.01 12.25 -8.13
CA ARG A 265 -30.66 12.09 -8.70
C ARG A 265 -29.59 11.94 -7.63
N ILE A 266 -29.66 12.74 -6.56
CA ILE A 266 -28.73 12.63 -5.43
C ILE A 266 -28.89 11.27 -4.75
N HIS A 267 -30.13 10.81 -4.60
CA HIS A 267 -30.42 9.51 -3.99
C HIS A 267 -29.89 8.35 -4.85
N GLU A 268 -30.00 8.45 -6.17
CA GLU A 268 -29.40 7.51 -7.11
C GLU A 268 -27.87 7.52 -7.02
N LEU A 269 -27.23 8.70 -7.08
CA LEU A 269 -25.79 8.83 -6.92
C LEU A 269 -25.33 8.30 -5.56
N LYS A 270 -26.06 8.58 -4.47
CA LYS A 270 -25.78 8.04 -3.14
C LYS A 270 -25.72 6.51 -3.16
N LYS A 271 -26.73 5.85 -3.72
CA LYS A 271 -26.76 4.38 -3.83
C LYS A 271 -25.58 3.84 -4.62
N LEU A 272 -25.23 4.49 -5.73
CA LEU A 272 -24.09 4.10 -6.56
C LEU A 272 -22.76 4.26 -5.81
N LEU A 273 -22.56 5.37 -5.08
CA LEU A 273 -21.35 5.60 -4.28
C LEU A 273 -21.22 4.61 -3.12
N GLU A 274 -22.34 4.27 -2.46
CA GLU A 274 -22.38 3.27 -1.39
C GLU A 274 -22.10 1.87 -1.95
N PHE A 275 -22.70 1.52 -3.08
CA PHE A 275 -22.46 0.25 -3.79
C PHE A 275 -21.00 0.11 -4.23
N LEU A 276 -20.39 1.19 -4.72
CA LEU A 276 -18.97 1.22 -5.07
C LEU A 276 -18.06 1.37 -3.84
N GLU A 277 -18.62 1.47 -2.63
CA GLU A 277 -17.94 1.76 -1.35
C GLU A 277 -16.95 2.93 -1.43
N ILE A 278 -17.33 3.99 -2.15
CA ILE A 278 -16.53 5.23 -2.30
C ILE A 278 -16.94 6.25 -1.24
N GLY A 279 -18.23 6.30 -0.90
CA GLY A 279 -18.75 7.30 0.01
C GLY A 279 -20.26 7.28 0.08
N THR A 280 -20.80 8.28 0.77
CA THR A 280 -22.23 8.51 0.92
C THR A 280 -22.53 10.01 0.81
N ILE A 281 -23.77 10.34 0.49
CA ILE A 281 -24.24 11.73 0.45
C ILE A 281 -25.18 11.95 1.64
N ILE A 282 -24.82 12.92 2.47
CA ILE A 282 -25.49 13.20 3.73
C ILE A 282 -26.32 14.48 3.58
N PRO A 283 -27.64 14.44 3.86
CA PRO A 283 -28.45 15.64 3.93
C PRO A 283 -28.09 16.47 5.17
N PRO A 284 -28.46 17.76 5.24
CA PRO A 284 -28.16 18.58 6.40
C PRO A 284 -28.92 18.06 7.63
N LYS A 285 -28.35 18.27 8.83
CA LYS A 285 -28.98 17.88 10.10
C LYS A 285 -30.42 18.40 10.20
N ASN A 286 -30.63 19.66 9.78
CA ASN A 286 -31.96 20.24 9.65
C ASN A 286 -32.46 20.12 8.20
N LYS A 287 -33.37 19.17 7.97
CA LYS A 287 -33.96 18.91 6.64
C LYS A 287 -34.72 20.12 6.08
N MET A 288 -35.22 21.03 6.93
CA MET A 288 -35.90 22.26 6.46
C MET A 288 -34.94 23.19 5.71
N ARG A 289 -33.64 23.16 6.06
CA ARG A 289 -32.61 24.02 5.46
C ARG A 289 -31.97 23.43 4.21
N ILE A 290 -32.47 22.30 3.69
CA ILE A 290 -31.83 21.56 2.59
C ILE A 290 -31.69 22.36 1.29
N LEU A 291 -32.58 23.33 1.04
CA LEU A 291 -32.48 24.21 -0.12
C LEU A 291 -31.27 25.16 -0.01
N SER A 292 -31.00 25.66 1.21
CA SER A 292 -29.89 26.58 1.50
C SER A 292 -28.56 25.87 1.77
N GLN A 293 -28.55 24.86 2.66
CA GLN A 293 -27.34 24.14 3.06
C GLN A 293 -26.95 23.08 2.04
N GLY A 294 -27.90 22.48 1.33
CA GLY A 294 -27.60 21.44 0.36
C GLY A 294 -27.19 20.11 0.97
N TRP A 295 -26.51 19.30 0.17
CA TRP A 295 -26.02 17.98 0.53
C TRP A 295 -24.50 17.99 0.62
N LYS A 296 -23.94 17.12 1.47
CA LYS A 296 -22.50 16.95 1.61
C LYS A 296 -22.08 15.55 1.19
N LEU A 297 -21.10 15.45 0.30
CA LEU A 297 -20.45 14.20 -0.05
C LEU A 297 -19.44 13.85 1.03
N MET A 298 -19.61 12.68 1.65
CA MET A 298 -18.68 12.12 2.63
C MET A 298 -18.03 10.87 2.03
N LEU A 299 -16.72 10.91 1.85
CA LEU A 299 -15.95 9.76 1.36
C LEU A 299 -15.74 8.75 2.50
N PHE A 300 -15.76 7.47 2.17
CA PHE A 300 -15.49 6.42 3.15
C PHE A 300 -13.99 6.36 3.52
N GLU A 301 -13.74 5.82 4.70
CA GLU A 301 -12.39 5.71 5.24
C GLU A 301 -11.51 4.78 4.39
N GLY A 302 -10.47 5.36 3.81
CA GLY A 302 -9.57 4.67 2.89
C GLY A 302 -9.91 4.85 1.41
N VAL A 303 -10.71 5.85 1.04
CA VAL A 303 -10.86 6.29 -0.34
C VAL A 303 -9.89 7.44 -0.60
N ARG A 304 -9.06 7.31 -1.65
CA ARG A 304 -8.13 8.34 -2.10
C ARG A 304 -8.61 8.91 -3.43
N ILE A 305 -8.62 10.22 -3.56
CA ILE A 305 -8.89 10.90 -4.84
C ILE A 305 -7.57 11.18 -5.55
N GLU A 306 -7.48 10.79 -6.81
CA GLU A 306 -6.35 11.13 -7.68
C GLU A 306 -6.86 11.91 -8.89
N ARG A 307 -6.38 13.14 -9.08
CA ARG A 307 -6.70 13.93 -10.27
C ARG A 307 -5.69 13.62 -11.36
N ARG A 308 -6.16 13.02 -12.45
CA ARG A 308 -5.35 12.82 -13.65
C ARG A 308 -5.41 14.11 -14.45
N ASN A 309 -4.40 14.97 -14.27
CA ASN A 309 -4.23 16.11 -15.16
C ASN A 309 -4.16 15.57 -16.58
N ALA A 310 -4.93 16.16 -17.50
CA ALA A 310 -4.83 15.81 -18.91
C ALA A 310 -3.35 15.89 -19.31
N PRO A 311 -2.83 14.94 -20.11
CA PRO A 311 -1.50 15.09 -20.66
C PRO A 311 -1.44 16.47 -21.32
N SER A 312 -0.53 17.33 -20.84
CA SER A 312 -0.33 18.64 -21.42
C SER A 312 -0.12 18.45 -22.94
N PRO A 313 -0.91 19.13 -23.79
CA PRO A 313 -0.84 18.97 -25.24
C PRO A 313 0.55 19.31 -25.83
N ASP A 314 1.46 19.88 -25.03
CA ASP A 314 2.81 20.26 -25.45
C ASP A 314 3.85 19.12 -25.42
N ARG A 315 3.49 17.90 -24.98
CA ARG A 315 4.34 16.72 -25.23
C ARG A 315 3.91 16.06 -26.53
N HIS A 316 4.19 16.73 -27.65
CA HIS A 316 4.45 15.99 -28.88
C HIS A 316 5.51 14.92 -28.55
N PRO A 317 5.25 13.63 -28.83
CA PRO A 317 6.35 12.69 -28.89
C PRO A 317 7.31 13.27 -29.92
N LYS A 318 8.53 13.65 -29.50
CA LYS A 318 9.61 13.89 -30.46
C LYS A 318 9.68 12.60 -31.27
N LEU A 319 9.13 12.66 -32.49
CA LEU A 319 9.38 11.69 -33.54
C LEU A 319 10.90 11.56 -33.57
N ARG A 320 11.40 10.43 -33.06
CA ARG A 320 12.79 10.06 -33.33
C ARG A 320 12.90 10.07 -34.85
N PRO A 321 13.82 10.86 -35.44
CA PRO A 321 14.13 10.66 -36.85
C PRO A 321 14.45 9.17 -37.01
N ALA A 322 13.82 8.56 -38.02
CA ALA A 322 14.17 7.22 -38.43
C ALA A 322 15.67 7.24 -38.72
N ASP A 323 16.45 6.50 -37.93
CA ASP A 323 17.84 6.23 -38.25
C ASP A 323 17.83 5.48 -39.59
N GLY A 324 18.07 6.23 -40.65
CA GLY A 324 18.46 5.72 -41.93
C GLY A 324 19.89 5.23 -41.79
N THR A 325 20.04 3.93 -41.56
CA THR A 325 21.23 3.20 -42.00
C THR A 325 20.80 2.25 -43.09
N GLY A 326 20.88 2.76 -44.32
CA GLY A 326 21.26 1.94 -45.45
C GLY A 326 22.77 1.74 -45.46
N ALA A 327 23.17 0.65 -46.13
CA ALA A 327 24.51 0.09 -46.31
C ALA A 327 25.00 -0.80 -45.16
#